data_AF-A0A529LIP0-F1
#
_entry.id   AF-A0A529LIP0-F1
#
_cell.length_a   1.000
_cell.length_b   1.000
_cell.length_c   1.000
_cell.angle_alpha   90.00
_cell.angle_beta   90.00
_cell.angle_gamma   90.00
#
_symmetry.space_group_name_H-M   'P 1'
#
loop_
_entity.id
_entity.type
_entity.pdbx_description
1 polymer ?
#
loop_
_entity_poly.entity_id
_entity_poly.type
_entity_poly.pdbx_seq_one_letter_code
_entity_poly.pdbx_strand_id
1 'polypeptide(L)'
;LQDWVAWFVIRFIIGVVINPLYILGEVWALSLAPPSRRGRVMGVFNTLMGAGYAAGPFALTLLGTSGWAPFMVGVAGFALCAVILHAVSSKLTGFEDDDQPASGLVGFAKVAPALLLAVLVSAAVQQSTYALVPVFGASYGLAEAVLASLVMALSLGNILLQIPLGLLAERFGGRAMIIVCALATTVCALLLPLLITTPLIWVVLLVMGAVGYGVYTMALVELGSRFKGSVLVAGNAAFALMWGVGGIVGPPGAGVLMQGIGPLGLPVVIAGLDAVLVMFALYRSSVRRAS
;
A
#
# COMPACT_ATOMS: atom_id res chain seq x y z
N LEU A 1 -16.03 -5.00 28.86
CA LEU A 1 -15.95 -5.89 27.68
C LEU A 1 -16.52 -5.12 26.51
N GLN A 2 -15.66 -4.49 25.70
CA GLN A 2 -16.10 -3.84 24.45
C GLN A 2 -16.70 -4.94 23.55
N ASP A 3 -17.90 -4.71 23.06
CA ASP A 3 -18.59 -5.65 22.19
C ASP A 3 -17.80 -5.77 20.86
N TRP A 4 -17.00 -6.82 20.76
CA TRP A 4 -16.10 -7.04 19.63
C TRP A 4 -16.87 -7.19 18.32
N VAL A 5 -18.12 -7.66 18.39
CA VAL A 5 -19.03 -7.76 17.23
C VAL A 5 -19.40 -6.36 16.76
N ALA A 6 -19.82 -5.47 17.67
CA ALA A 6 -20.14 -4.09 17.33
C ALA A 6 -18.93 -3.36 16.74
N TRP A 7 -17.74 -3.57 17.32
CA TRP A 7 -16.49 -3.01 16.79
C TRP A 7 -16.15 -3.53 15.39
N PHE A 8 -16.35 -4.83 15.16
CA PHE A 8 -16.14 -5.45 13.85
C PHE A 8 -17.10 -4.90 12.80
N VAL A 9 -18.40 -4.81 13.11
CA VAL A 9 -19.43 -4.28 12.21
C VAL A 9 -19.12 -2.83 11.83
N ILE A 10 -18.75 -1.97 12.80
CA ILE A 10 -18.38 -0.59 12.53
C ILE A 10 -17.13 -0.51 11.63
N ARG A 11 -16.08 -1.30 11.92
CA ARG A 11 -14.88 -1.39 11.08
C ARG A 11 -15.21 -1.86 9.65
N PHE A 12 -16.11 -2.81 9.52
CA PHE A 12 -16.56 -3.34 8.23
C PHE A 12 -17.27 -2.25 7.41
N ILE A 13 -18.22 -1.52 8.01
CA ILE A 13 -18.94 -0.43 7.36
C ILE A 13 -17.98 0.69 6.94
N ILE A 14 -17.04 1.07 7.80
CA ILE A 14 -15.99 2.05 7.47
C ILE A 14 -15.22 1.59 6.22
N GLY A 15 -14.84 0.31 6.14
CA GLY A 15 -14.20 -0.26 4.96
C GLY A 15 -15.06 -0.16 3.70
N VAL A 16 -16.35 -0.50 3.79
CA VAL A 16 -17.30 -0.42 2.67
C VAL A 16 -17.45 1.00 2.14
N VAL A 17 -17.37 2.02 3.00
CA VAL A 17 -17.52 3.43 2.60
C VAL A 17 -16.20 4.02 2.08
N ILE A 18 -15.07 3.73 2.74
CA ILE A 18 -13.77 4.33 2.38
C ILE A 18 -13.20 3.69 1.11
N ASN A 19 -13.36 2.38 0.93
CA ASN A 19 -12.71 1.66 -0.16
C ASN A 19 -13.13 2.15 -1.57
N PRO A 20 -14.41 2.43 -1.86
CA PRO A 20 -14.82 3.04 -3.12
C PRO A 20 -14.22 4.43 -3.34
N LEU A 21 -14.16 5.28 -2.31
CA LEU A 21 -13.52 6.60 -2.42
C LEU A 21 -12.05 6.47 -2.78
N TYR A 22 -11.39 5.47 -2.21
CA TYR A 22 -10.00 5.17 -2.48
C TYR A 22 -9.77 4.75 -3.94
N ILE A 23 -10.52 3.73 -4.39
CA ILE A 23 -10.48 3.23 -5.78
C ILE A 23 -10.80 4.34 -6.79
N LEU A 24 -11.88 5.08 -6.57
CA LEU A 24 -12.31 6.14 -7.49
C LEU A 24 -11.27 7.26 -7.55
N GLY A 25 -10.68 7.63 -6.40
CA GLY A 25 -9.58 8.58 -6.32
C GLY A 25 -8.37 8.16 -7.15
N GLU A 26 -7.94 6.90 -7.05
CA GLU A 26 -6.83 6.36 -7.85
C GLU A 26 -7.16 6.34 -9.35
N VAL A 27 -8.38 5.92 -9.72
CA VAL A 27 -8.81 5.89 -11.12
C VAL A 27 -8.85 7.30 -11.72
N TRP A 28 -9.41 8.29 -11.00
CA TRP A 28 -9.43 9.68 -11.45
C TRP A 28 -8.02 10.26 -11.56
N ALA A 29 -7.15 9.99 -10.57
CA ALA A 29 -5.76 10.42 -10.62
C ALA A 29 -5.02 9.84 -11.84
N LEU A 30 -5.22 8.55 -12.16
CA LEU A 30 -4.58 7.88 -13.30
C LEU A 30 -5.15 8.29 -14.66
N SER A 31 -6.46 8.53 -14.73
CA SER A 31 -7.16 8.90 -15.98
C SER A 31 -6.87 10.34 -16.38
N LEU A 32 -6.81 11.26 -15.41
CA LEU A 32 -6.46 12.67 -15.64
C LEU A 32 -4.95 12.87 -15.88
N ALA A 33 -4.11 11.93 -15.44
CA ALA A 33 -2.67 12.03 -15.60
C ALA A 33 -2.20 11.65 -17.03
N PRO A 34 -1.40 12.50 -17.70
CA PRO A 34 -0.72 12.14 -18.94
C PRO A 34 0.15 10.89 -18.76
N PRO A 35 0.25 9.98 -19.76
CA PRO A 35 1.00 8.73 -19.61
C PRO A 35 2.43 8.89 -19.11
N SER A 36 3.13 9.95 -19.53
CA SER A 36 4.50 10.26 -19.14
C SER A 36 4.65 10.79 -17.71
N ARG A 37 3.56 11.16 -17.03
CA ARG A 37 3.56 11.79 -15.70
C ARG A 37 2.79 11.01 -14.64
N ARG A 38 2.32 9.80 -14.96
CA ARG A 38 1.51 8.96 -14.05
C ARG A 38 2.26 8.57 -12.79
N GLY A 39 3.56 8.29 -12.90
CA GLY A 39 4.41 7.99 -11.76
C GLY A 39 4.42 9.14 -10.75
N ARG A 40 4.63 10.37 -11.22
CA ARG A 40 4.63 11.57 -10.38
C ARG A 40 3.26 11.87 -9.77
N VAL A 41 2.18 11.77 -10.55
CA VAL A 41 0.81 12.02 -10.03
C VAL A 41 0.45 11.01 -8.94
N MET A 42 0.73 9.72 -9.16
CA MET A 42 0.52 8.69 -8.15
C MET A 42 1.45 8.86 -6.94
N GLY A 43 2.68 9.31 -7.15
CA GLY A 43 3.59 9.68 -6.07
C GLY A 43 2.99 10.76 -5.16
N VAL A 44 2.49 11.85 -5.74
CA VAL A 44 1.83 12.94 -4.99
C VAL A 44 0.56 12.44 -4.28
N PHE A 45 -0.26 11.63 -4.96
CA PHE A 45 -1.45 11.02 -4.38
C PHE A 45 -1.11 10.21 -3.11
N ASN A 46 -0.09 9.35 -3.21
CA ASN A 46 0.37 8.52 -2.09
C ASN A 46 1.04 9.33 -0.97
N THR A 47 1.74 10.43 -1.29
CA THR A 47 2.26 11.37 -0.29
C THR A 47 1.12 12.04 0.49
N LEU A 48 0.06 12.49 -0.19
CA LEU A 48 -1.13 13.09 0.46
C LEU A 48 -1.87 12.08 1.33
N MET A 49 -1.99 10.82 0.88
CA MET A 49 -2.49 9.74 1.72
C MET A 49 -1.64 9.55 2.98
N GLY A 50 -0.32 9.48 2.84
CA GLY A 50 0.59 9.32 3.97
C GLY A 50 0.45 10.45 4.97
N ALA A 51 0.30 11.69 4.48
CA ALA A 51 -0.02 12.84 5.32
C ALA A 51 -1.36 12.70 6.04
N GLY A 52 -2.40 12.17 5.38
CA GLY A 52 -3.68 11.85 6.00
C GLY A 52 -3.56 10.79 7.11
N TYR A 53 -2.79 9.72 6.87
CA TYR A 53 -2.50 8.70 7.89
C TYR A 53 -1.75 9.29 9.09
N ALA A 54 -0.84 10.24 8.88
CA ALA A 54 -0.14 10.93 9.96
C ALA A 54 -1.04 11.93 10.71
N ALA A 55 -1.93 12.62 10.00
CA ALA A 55 -2.85 13.60 10.58
C ALA A 55 -3.87 12.98 11.56
N GLY A 56 -4.29 11.73 11.33
CA GLY A 56 -5.24 11.04 12.20
C GLY A 56 -4.77 10.91 13.66
N PRO A 57 -3.65 10.21 13.93
CA PRO A 57 -3.08 10.13 15.28
C PRO A 57 -2.70 11.51 15.84
N PHE A 58 -2.21 12.43 15.01
CA PHE A 58 -1.88 13.79 15.45
C PHE A 58 -3.11 14.58 15.93
N ALA A 59 -4.27 14.41 15.31
CA ALA A 59 -5.51 15.01 15.82
C ALA A 59 -5.88 14.44 17.20
N LEU A 60 -5.65 13.14 17.43
CA LEU A 60 -5.93 12.49 18.72
C LEU A 60 -4.99 12.95 19.84
N THR A 61 -3.74 13.34 19.53
CA THR A 61 -2.83 13.88 20.56
C THR A 61 -3.28 15.27 21.05
N LEU A 62 -3.92 16.05 20.18
CA LEU A 62 -4.43 17.38 20.50
C LEU A 62 -5.81 17.34 21.19
N LEU A 63 -6.68 16.43 20.73
CA LEU A 63 -8.10 16.38 21.14
C LEU A 63 -8.37 15.37 22.26
N GLY A 64 -7.42 14.47 22.52
CA GLY A 64 -7.60 13.31 23.38
C GLY A 64 -8.36 12.16 22.69
N THR A 65 -8.52 11.06 23.42
CA THR A 65 -9.21 9.84 22.95
C THR A 65 -10.62 9.68 23.55
N SER A 66 -11.02 10.60 24.42
CA SER A 66 -12.31 10.58 25.12
C SER A 66 -13.28 11.63 24.57
N GLY A 67 -14.58 11.31 24.65
CA GLY A 67 -15.65 12.22 24.23
C GLY A 67 -15.84 12.30 22.71
N TRP A 68 -16.67 13.26 22.30
CA TRP A 68 -17.12 13.40 20.90
C TRP A 68 -16.16 14.18 19.99
N ALA A 69 -15.19 14.91 20.55
CA ALA A 69 -14.33 15.81 19.76
C ALA A 69 -13.56 15.11 18.63
N PRO A 70 -12.93 13.93 18.83
CA PRO A 70 -12.28 13.21 17.73
C PRO A 70 -13.24 12.80 16.61
N PHE A 71 -14.47 12.40 16.98
CA PHE A 71 -15.49 12.02 16.01
C PHE A 71 -15.98 13.22 15.21
N MET A 72 -16.14 14.39 15.84
CA MET A 72 -16.52 15.63 15.16
C MET A 72 -15.48 16.06 14.12
N VAL A 73 -14.19 15.89 14.41
CA VAL A 73 -13.13 16.18 13.43
C VAL A 73 -13.18 15.22 12.25
N GLY A 74 -13.43 13.93 12.50
CA GLY A 74 -13.67 12.96 11.43
C GLY A 74 -14.86 13.35 10.55
N VAL A 75 -16.00 13.69 11.17
CA VAL A 75 -17.22 14.13 10.47
C VAL A 75 -16.96 15.38 9.63
N ALA A 76 -16.29 16.38 10.20
CA ALA A 76 -15.93 17.61 9.49
C ALA A 76 -14.99 17.33 8.30
N GLY A 77 -14.02 16.44 8.46
CA GLY A 77 -13.12 16.01 7.38
C GLY A 77 -13.86 15.33 6.23
N PHE A 78 -14.77 14.40 6.53
CA PHE A 78 -15.59 13.75 5.51
C PHE A 78 -16.57 14.72 4.84
N ALA A 79 -17.17 15.64 5.59
CA ALA A 79 -18.03 16.68 5.03
C ALA A 79 -17.26 17.61 4.08
N LEU A 80 -16.05 18.04 4.47
CA LEU A 80 -15.17 18.83 3.61
C LEU A 80 -14.80 18.07 2.33
N CYS A 81 -14.48 16.79 2.44
CA CYS A 81 -14.21 15.92 1.29
C CYS A 81 -15.42 15.86 0.35
N ALA A 82 -16.63 15.68 0.88
CA ALA A 82 -17.87 15.66 0.10
C ALA A 82 -18.10 17.00 -0.64
N VAL A 83 -17.85 18.14 0.02
CA VAL A 83 -17.96 19.48 -0.60
C VAL A 83 -16.94 19.65 -1.72
N ILE A 84 -15.68 19.26 -1.50
CA ILE A 84 -14.63 19.33 -2.54
C ILE A 84 -15.01 18.46 -3.73
N LEU A 85 -15.39 17.20 -3.50
CA LEU A 85 -15.81 16.29 -4.56
C LEU A 85 -17.02 16.82 -5.32
N HIS A 86 -18.00 17.39 -4.64
CA HIS A 86 -19.14 18.03 -5.28
C HIS A 86 -18.70 19.19 -6.19
N ALA A 87 -17.80 20.05 -5.71
CA ALA A 87 -17.28 21.19 -6.45
C ALA A 87 -16.46 20.80 -7.69
N VAL A 88 -15.74 19.67 -7.66
CA VAL A 88 -14.95 19.19 -8.81
C VAL A 88 -15.68 18.16 -9.68
N SER A 89 -16.86 17.68 -9.26
CA SER A 89 -17.59 16.59 -9.90
C SER A 89 -17.82 16.79 -11.41
N SER A 90 -18.06 18.03 -11.84
CA SER A 90 -18.25 18.38 -13.26
C SER A 90 -17.00 18.21 -14.13
N LYS A 91 -15.81 18.18 -13.52
CA LYS A 91 -14.51 17.97 -14.19
C LYS A 91 -14.03 16.53 -14.09
N LEU A 92 -14.64 15.73 -13.22
CA LEU A 92 -14.36 14.31 -13.14
C LEU A 92 -15.03 13.67 -14.35
N THR A 93 -14.22 13.06 -15.21
CA THR A 93 -14.75 12.30 -16.35
C THR A 93 -15.66 11.20 -15.80
N GLY A 94 -16.92 11.18 -16.25
CA GLY A 94 -17.73 9.98 -16.14
C GLY A 94 -16.99 8.81 -16.79
N PHE A 95 -17.13 7.62 -16.23
CA PHE A 95 -16.67 6.44 -16.94
C PHE A 95 -17.61 6.28 -18.13
N GLU A 96 -17.13 6.54 -19.35
CA GLU A 96 -17.88 6.14 -20.54
C GLU A 96 -18.24 4.67 -20.36
N ASP A 97 -19.54 4.36 -20.46
CA ASP A 97 -20.03 3.01 -20.67
C ASP A 97 -19.50 2.57 -22.03
N ASP A 98 -18.23 2.16 -22.03
CA ASP A 98 -17.64 1.51 -23.18
C ASP A 98 -18.39 0.18 -23.28
N ASP A 99 -19.16 -0.02 -24.36
CA ASP A 99 -19.96 -1.23 -24.67
C ASP A 99 -19.13 -2.54 -24.67
N GLN A 100 -17.83 -2.44 -24.42
CA GLN A 100 -16.99 -3.55 -24.09
C GLN A 100 -17.50 -4.19 -22.80
N PRO A 101 -17.92 -5.47 -22.82
CA PRO A 101 -18.37 -6.16 -21.61
C PRO A 101 -17.27 -5.99 -20.59
N ALA A 102 -17.57 -5.31 -19.48
CA ALA A 102 -16.65 -5.19 -18.37
C ALA A 102 -16.19 -6.60 -18.08
N SER A 103 -14.97 -6.94 -18.48
CA SER A 103 -14.39 -8.21 -18.11
C SER A 103 -14.25 -8.06 -16.60
N GLY A 104 -15.25 -8.53 -15.85
CA GLY A 104 -15.39 -8.22 -14.43
C GLY A 104 -14.13 -8.63 -13.67
N LEU A 105 -14.09 -8.48 -12.34
CA LEU A 105 -12.88 -8.82 -11.55
C LEU A 105 -12.19 -10.13 -11.98
N VAL A 106 -12.98 -11.16 -12.32
CA VAL A 106 -12.50 -12.46 -12.81
C VAL A 106 -11.83 -12.40 -14.19
N GLY A 107 -12.37 -11.60 -15.12
CA GLY A 107 -11.78 -11.35 -16.43
C GLY A 107 -10.45 -10.60 -16.32
N PHE A 108 -10.42 -9.54 -15.49
CA PHE A 108 -9.19 -8.80 -15.21
C PHE A 108 -8.10 -9.69 -14.58
N ALA A 109 -8.47 -10.58 -13.66
CA ALA A 109 -7.54 -11.49 -13.02
C ALA A 109 -6.80 -12.42 -13.98
N LYS A 110 -7.44 -12.82 -15.09
CA LYS A 110 -6.82 -13.61 -16.15
C LYS A 110 -5.85 -12.79 -17.00
N VAL A 111 -6.14 -11.51 -17.22
CA VAL A 111 -5.36 -10.63 -18.09
C VAL A 111 -4.10 -10.11 -17.40
N ALA A 112 -4.19 -9.77 -16.11
CA ALA A 112 -3.10 -9.15 -15.35
C ALA A 112 -2.74 -9.87 -14.02
N PRO A 113 -2.54 -11.20 -14.00
CA PRO A 113 -2.27 -11.94 -12.76
C PRO A 113 -0.99 -11.47 -12.04
N ALA A 114 0.02 -11.01 -12.79
CA ALA A 114 1.25 -10.47 -12.20
C ALA A 114 1.03 -9.18 -11.41
N LEU A 115 0.11 -8.32 -11.85
CA LEU A 115 -0.19 -7.10 -11.12
C LEU A 115 -1.00 -7.40 -9.86
N LEU A 116 -1.94 -8.35 -9.93
CA LEU A 116 -2.69 -8.81 -8.75
C LEU A 116 -1.77 -9.45 -7.70
N LEU A 117 -0.83 -10.29 -8.13
CA LEU A 117 0.16 -10.86 -7.23
C LEU A 117 1.06 -9.78 -6.61
N ALA A 118 1.51 -8.80 -7.40
CA ALA A 118 2.31 -7.69 -6.90
C ALA A 118 1.59 -6.90 -5.81
N VAL A 119 0.29 -6.63 -6.01
CA VAL A 119 -0.54 -5.92 -5.02
C VAL A 119 -0.76 -6.76 -3.77
N LEU A 120 -1.08 -8.05 -3.91
CA LEU A 120 -1.25 -8.96 -2.77
C LEU A 120 0.04 -9.06 -1.93
N VAL A 121 1.18 -9.25 -2.59
CA VAL A 121 2.50 -9.33 -1.92
C VAL A 121 2.83 -8.01 -1.25
N SER A 122 2.67 -6.88 -1.95
CA SER A 122 2.94 -5.55 -1.38
C SER A 122 2.07 -5.27 -0.15
N ALA A 123 0.78 -5.62 -0.20
CA ALA A 123 -0.12 -5.47 0.93
C ALA A 123 0.28 -6.37 2.11
N ALA A 124 0.57 -7.65 1.85
CA ALA A 124 0.98 -8.59 2.88
C ALA A 124 2.30 -8.16 3.54
N VAL A 125 3.30 -7.76 2.75
CA VAL A 125 4.58 -7.25 3.23
C VAL A 125 4.40 -5.97 4.04
N GLN A 126 3.67 -4.99 3.51
CA GLN A 126 3.48 -3.72 4.19
C GLN A 126 2.74 -3.91 5.52
N GLN A 127 1.61 -4.61 5.52
CA GLN A 127 0.82 -4.79 6.74
C GLN A 127 1.58 -5.62 7.78
N SER A 128 2.31 -6.65 7.37
CA SER A 128 3.16 -7.43 8.28
C SER A 128 4.27 -6.57 8.87
N THR A 129 4.91 -5.74 8.04
CA THR A 129 5.98 -4.84 8.49
C THR A 129 5.46 -3.84 9.52
N TYR A 130 4.36 -3.14 9.24
CA TYR A 130 3.81 -2.15 10.16
C TYR A 130 3.32 -2.78 11.48
N ALA A 131 2.71 -3.97 11.41
CA ALA A 131 2.20 -4.65 12.59
C ALA A 131 3.30 -5.28 13.45
N LEU A 132 4.35 -5.83 12.83
CA LEU A 132 5.30 -6.71 13.51
C LEU A 132 6.70 -6.12 13.68
N VAL A 133 7.08 -5.03 13.01
CA VAL A 133 8.37 -4.36 13.27
C VAL A 133 8.52 -3.91 14.74
N PRO A 134 7.50 -3.36 15.42
CA PRO A 134 7.59 -3.09 16.86
C PRO A 134 7.83 -4.35 17.69
N VAL A 135 7.14 -5.45 17.35
CA VAL A 135 7.30 -6.75 18.03
C VAL A 135 8.71 -7.31 17.80
N PHE A 136 9.21 -7.17 16.57
CA PHE A 136 10.58 -7.50 16.20
C PHE A 136 11.57 -6.68 17.02
N GLY A 137 11.44 -5.36 17.06
CA GLY A 137 12.32 -4.49 17.85
C GLY A 137 12.32 -4.82 19.35
N ALA A 138 11.14 -5.09 19.92
CA ALA A 138 10.99 -5.48 21.32
C ALA A 138 11.76 -6.77 21.64
N SER A 139 11.79 -7.74 20.72
CA SER A 139 12.53 -8.99 20.91
C SER A 139 14.06 -8.82 20.96
N TYR A 140 14.58 -7.70 20.46
CA TYR A 140 16.00 -7.31 20.57
C TYR A 140 16.27 -6.39 21.78
N GLY A 141 15.30 -6.22 22.68
CA GLY A 141 15.46 -5.43 23.90
C GLY A 141 15.37 -3.92 23.70
N LEU A 142 14.81 -3.45 22.58
CA LEU A 142 14.58 -2.02 22.38
C LEU A 142 13.53 -1.49 23.37
N ALA A 143 13.79 -0.29 23.90
CA ALA A 143 12.87 0.38 24.81
C ALA A 143 11.55 0.75 24.10
N GLU A 144 10.44 0.73 24.84
CA GLU A 144 9.08 1.00 24.33
C GLU A 144 8.99 2.34 23.60
N ALA A 145 9.67 3.38 24.10
CA ALA A 145 9.74 4.70 23.47
C ALA A 145 10.34 4.68 22.05
N VAL A 146 11.19 3.69 21.73
CA VAL A 146 11.83 3.53 20.42
C VAL A 146 10.95 2.72 19.46
N LEU A 147 10.08 1.83 19.97
CA LEU A 147 9.27 0.96 19.10
C LEU A 147 8.31 1.75 18.22
N ALA A 148 7.69 2.80 18.77
CA ALA A 148 6.81 3.68 18.02
C ALA A 148 7.55 4.47 16.92
N SER A 149 8.81 4.85 17.16
CA SER A 149 9.59 5.57 16.16
C SER A 149 10.05 4.69 15.00
N LEU A 150 10.12 3.36 15.15
CA LEU A 150 10.37 2.44 14.03
C LEU A 150 9.27 2.54 12.96
N VAL A 151 8.01 2.56 13.38
CA VAL A 151 6.85 2.71 12.48
C VAL A 151 6.81 4.11 11.87
N MET A 152 7.18 5.12 12.65
CA MET A 152 7.33 6.50 12.16
C MET A 152 8.39 6.58 11.05
N ALA A 153 9.53 5.91 11.21
CA ALA A 153 10.58 5.87 10.19
C ALA A 153 10.10 5.20 8.89
N LEU A 154 9.39 4.08 8.98
CA LEU A 154 8.74 3.45 7.81
C LEU A 154 7.78 4.43 7.11
N SER A 155 6.97 5.14 7.90
CA SER A 155 5.96 6.09 7.38
C SER A 155 6.62 7.30 6.70
N LEU A 156 7.66 7.86 7.32
CA LEU A 156 8.45 8.96 6.75
C LEU A 156 9.13 8.53 5.45
N GLY A 157 9.67 7.31 5.43
CA GLY A 157 10.28 6.71 4.25
C GLY A 157 9.31 6.68 3.08
N ASN A 158 8.11 6.13 3.33
CA ASN A 158 7.01 6.13 2.37
C ASN A 158 6.70 7.55 1.88
N ILE A 159 6.47 8.51 2.77
CA ILE A 159 6.11 9.89 2.38
C ILE A 159 7.20 10.57 1.54
N LEU A 160 8.46 10.51 1.99
CA LEU A 160 9.56 11.30 1.42
C LEU A 160 10.08 10.72 0.11
N LEU A 161 10.11 9.39 -0.02
CA LEU A 161 10.77 8.72 -1.15
C LEU A 161 9.79 8.25 -2.22
N GLN A 162 8.46 8.33 -1.98
CA GLN A 162 7.48 7.91 -2.99
C GLN A 162 7.50 8.77 -4.26
N ILE A 163 7.76 10.08 -4.13
CA ILE A 163 7.90 10.98 -5.29
C ILE A 163 9.15 10.63 -6.10
N PRO A 164 10.37 10.53 -5.51
CA PRO A 164 11.56 10.03 -6.20
C PRO A 164 11.34 8.67 -6.88
N LEU A 165 10.70 7.71 -6.21
CA LEU A 165 10.37 6.40 -6.79
C LEU A 165 9.43 6.54 -8.00
N GLY A 166 8.43 7.43 -7.92
CA GLY A 166 7.55 7.76 -9.03
C GLY A 166 8.30 8.33 -10.24
N LEU A 167 9.30 9.20 -10.00
CA LEU A 167 10.15 9.76 -11.07
C LEU A 167 11.05 8.69 -11.71
N LEU A 168 11.58 7.76 -10.91
CA LEU A 168 12.35 6.62 -11.42
C LEU A 168 11.46 5.69 -12.26
N ALA A 169 10.21 5.50 -11.86
CA ALA A 169 9.22 4.73 -12.63
C ALA A 169 8.96 5.29 -14.02
N GLU A 170 8.93 6.62 -14.16
CA GLU A 170 8.75 7.26 -15.47
C GLU A 170 9.93 6.98 -16.41
N ARG A 171 11.15 6.82 -15.87
CA ARG A 171 12.36 6.56 -16.65
C ARG A 171 12.56 5.08 -16.96
N PHE A 172 12.32 4.20 -15.99
CA PHE A 172 12.63 2.77 -16.09
C PHE A 172 11.40 1.87 -16.34
N GLY A 173 10.19 2.43 -16.24
CA GLY A 173 8.93 1.72 -16.38
C GLY A 173 8.48 1.02 -15.08
N GLY A 174 7.16 0.89 -14.91
CA GLY A 174 6.56 0.31 -13.70
C GLY A 174 6.99 -1.14 -13.44
N ARG A 175 7.02 -1.99 -14.48
CA ARG A 175 7.47 -3.39 -14.38
C ARG A 175 8.89 -3.57 -13.81
N ALA A 176 9.86 -2.80 -14.31
CA ALA A 176 11.24 -2.91 -13.82
C ALA A 176 11.34 -2.41 -12.37
N MET A 177 10.62 -1.34 -12.05
CA MET A 177 10.57 -0.81 -10.70
C MET A 177 9.85 -1.72 -9.69
N ILE A 178 8.89 -2.55 -10.11
CA ILE A 178 8.33 -3.60 -9.23
C ILE A 178 9.44 -4.54 -8.75
N ILE A 179 10.29 -5.03 -9.66
CA ILE A 179 11.39 -5.95 -9.32
C ILE A 179 12.42 -5.24 -8.45
N VAL A 180 12.82 -4.03 -8.80
CA VAL A 180 13.79 -3.25 -8.01
C VAL A 180 13.27 -2.98 -6.60
N CYS A 181 12.00 -2.59 -6.46
CA CYS A 181 11.40 -2.35 -5.15
C CYS A 181 11.33 -3.65 -4.33
N ALA A 182 10.87 -4.76 -4.91
CA ALA A 182 10.80 -6.05 -4.21
C ALA A 182 12.19 -6.55 -3.75
N LEU A 183 13.21 -6.42 -4.61
CA LEU A 183 14.59 -6.78 -4.24
C LEU A 183 15.14 -5.85 -3.14
N ALA A 184 14.90 -4.54 -3.24
CA ALA A 184 15.31 -3.59 -2.22
C ALA A 184 14.61 -3.86 -0.87
N THR A 185 13.32 -4.21 -0.90
CA THR A 185 12.56 -4.58 0.31
C THR A 185 13.12 -5.86 0.92
N THR A 186 13.45 -6.86 0.11
CA THR A 186 14.11 -8.10 0.56
C THR A 186 15.45 -7.78 1.23
N VAL A 187 16.30 -6.95 0.61
CA VAL A 187 17.58 -6.56 1.20
C VAL A 187 17.37 -5.84 2.53
N CYS A 188 16.43 -4.90 2.61
CA CYS A 188 16.12 -4.22 3.87
C CYS A 188 15.64 -5.20 4.94
N ALA A 189 14.77 -6.15 4.59
CA ALA A 189 14.27 -7.16 5.51
C ALA A 189 15.40 -8.04 6.06
N LEU A 190 16.33 -8.49 5.21
CA LEU A 190 17.50 -9.28 5.63
C LEU A 190 18.49 -8.49 6.48
N LEU A 191 18.55 -7.16 6.32
CA LEU A 191 19.37 -6.28 7.14
C LEU A 191 18.76 -5.97 8.51
N LEU A 192 17.43 -6.13 8.69
CA LEU A 192 16.76 -5.87 9.97
C LEU A 192 17.44 -6.56 11.16
N PRO A 193 17.63 -7.90 11.19
CA PRO A 193 18.22 -8.57 12.35
C PRO A 193 19.66 -8.16 12.66
N LEU A 194 20.39 -7.66 11.65
CA LEU A 194 21.78 -7.24 11.80
C LEU A 194 21.90 -5.80 12.32
N LEU A 195 20.95 -4.94 11.94
CA LEU A 195 21.07 -3.49 12.16
C LEU A 195 20.07 -2.93 13.17
N ILE A 196 19.10 -3.71 13.67
CA ILE A 196 18.02 -3.25 14.55
C ILE A 196 18.48 -2.53 15.82
N THR A 197 19.65 -2.87 16.37
CA THR A 197 20.24 -2.22 17.55
C THR A 197 21.23 -1.11 17.20
N THR A 198 21.47 -0.85 15.92
CA THR A 198 22.43 0.12 15.42
C THR A 198 21.73 1.38 14.91
N PRO A 199 22.39 2.56 14.87
CA PRO A 199 21.81 3.77 14.28
C PRO A 199 21.43 3.63 12.79
N LEU A 200 22.01 2.66 12.07
CA LEU A 200 21.70 2.44 10.65
C LEU A 200 20.28 1.92 10.40
N ILE A 201 19.59 1.40 11.43
CA ILE A 201 18.21 0.93 11.31
C ILE A 201 17.27 2.01 10.77
N TRP A 202 17.50 3.27 11.13
CA TRP A 202 16.65 4.38 10.69
C TRP A 202 16.69 4.56 9.18
N VAL A 203 17.86 4.41 8.56
CA VAL A 203 18.02 4.48 7.11
C VAL A 203 17.37 3.26 6.44
N VAL A 204 17.58 2.07 7.00
CA VAL A 204 16.95 0.84 6.50
C VAL A 204 15.43 0.94 6.52
N LEU A 205 14.85 1.41 7.61
CA LEU A 205 13.39 1.57 7.74
C LEU A 205 12.84 2.67 6.83
N LEU A 206 13.55 3.79 6.65
CA LEU A 206 13.17 4.81 5.67
C LEU A 206 13.12 4.23 4.25
N VAL A 207 14.15 3.50 3.85
CA VAL A 207 14.17 2.86 2.53
C VAL A 207 13.07 1.80 2.43
N MET A 208 12.98 0.89 3.40
CA MET A 208 12.02 -0.21 3.44
C MET A 208 10.57 0.29 3.37
N GLY A 209 10.24 1.36 4.09
CA GLY A 209 8.91 1.97 4.05
C GLY A 209 8.52 2.46 2.66
N ALA A 210 9.49 3.03 1.93
CA ALA A 210 9.31 3.50 0.56
C ALA A 210 9.20 2.36 -0.45
N VAL A 211 10.13 1.41 -0.42
CA VAL A 211 10.17 0.33 -1.43
C VAL A 211 9.07 -0.70 -1.20
N GLY A 212 8.64 -0.92 0.04
CA GLY A 212 7.52 -1.81 0.36
C GLY A 212 6.19 -1.36 -0.25
N TYR A 213 5.89 -0.04 -0.19
CA TYR A 213 4.72 0.55 -0.86
C TYR A 213 4.97 0.90 -2.33
N GLY A 214 6.25 1.05 -2.70
CA GLY A 214 6.70 1.27 -4.07
C GLY A 214 6.16 0.22 -5.02
N VAL A 215 6.16 -1.06 -4.64
CA VAL A 215 5.60 -2.15 -5.46
C VAL A 215 4.14 -1.88 -5.86
N TYR A 216 3.29 -1.49 -4.90
CA TYR A 216 1.89 -1.14 -5.17
C TYR A 216 1.76 0.06 -6.10
N THR A 217 2.53 1.13 -5.83
CA THR A 217 2.56 2.33 -6.67
C THR A 217 2.95 1.99 -8.11
N MET A 218 3.96 1.15 -8.30
CA MET A 218 4.40 0.72 -9.62
C MET A 218 3.38 -0.18 -10.32
N ALA A 219 2.66 -1.01 -9.58
CA ALA A 219 1.55 -1.81 -10.11
C ALA A 219 0.41 -0.91 -10.63
N LEU A 220 0.09 0.19 -9.93
CA LEU A 220 -0.89 1.18 -10.38
C LEU A 220 -0.45 1.95 -11.62
N VAL A 221 0.82 2.36 -11.68
CA VAL A 221 1.41 2.99 -12.88
C VAL A 221 1.30 2.05 -14.09
N GLU A 222 1.62 0.77 -13.89
CA GLU A 222 1.53 -0.26 -14.93
C GLU A 222 0.08 -0.61 -15.30
N LEU A 223 -0.86 -0.51 -14.36
CA LEU A 223 -2.28 -0.67 -14.62
C LEU A 223 -2.79 0.46 -15.51
N GLY A 224 -2.54 1.72 -15.12
CA GLY A 224 -2.96 2.89 -15.89
C GLY A 224 -2.31 2.96 -17.27
N SER A 225 -1.06 2.51 -17.42
CA SER A 225 -0.36 2.47 -18.72
C SER A 225 -0.96 1.47 -19.71
N ARG A 226 -1.52 0.36 -19.22
CA ARG A 226 -2.05 -0.72 -20.07
C ARG A 226 -3.55 -0.67 -20.30
N PHE A 227 -4.31 -0.14 -19.35
CA PHE A 227 -5.77 -0.23 -19.36
C PHE A 227 -6.40 1.16 -19.25
N LYS A 228 -7.56 1.33 -19.87
CA LYS A 228 -8.37 2.55 -19.87
C LYS A 228 -9.84 2.18 -19.67
N GLY A 229 -10.70 3.17 -19.41
CA GLY A 229 -12.15 2.99 -19.31
C GLY A 229 -12.56 2.00 -18.23
N SER A 230 -13.60 1.21 -18.52
CA SER A 230 -14.19 0.22 -17.60
C SER A 230 -13.19 -0.83 -17.10
N VAL A 231 -12.20 -1.22 -17.91
CA VAL A 231 -11.17 -2.20 -17.54
C VAL A 231 -10.21 -1.62 -16.48
N LEU A 232 -9.92 -0.31 -16.52
CA LEU A 232 -9.11 0.35 -15.49
C LEU A 232 -9.84 0.38 -14.14
N VAL A 233 -11.15 0.62 -14.14
CA VAL A 233 -12.00 0.58 -12.94
C VAL A 233 -12.03 -0.84 -12.36
N ALA A 234 -12.31 -1.85 -13.19
CA ALA A 234 -12.30 -3.24 -12.76
C ALA A 234 -10.93 -3.69 -12.21
N GLY A 235 -9.84 -3.20 -12.82
CA GLY A 235 -8.48 -3.45 -12.37
C GLY A 235 -8.18 -2.87 -10.99
N ASN A 236 -8.57 -1.61 -10.73
CA ASN A 236 -8.40 -0.99 -9.41
C ASN A 236 -9.28 -1.67 -8.35
N ALA A 237 -10.51 -2.05 -8.69
CA ALA A 237 -11.36 -2.83 -7.79
C ALA A 237 -10.74 -4.18 -7.44
N ALA A 238 -10.14 -4.87 -8.42
CA ALA A 238 -9.38 -6.10 -8.17
C ALA A 238 -8.14 -5.84 -7.30
N PHE A 239 -7.42 -4.73 -7.52
CA PHE A 239 -6.28 -4.35 -6.68
C PHE A 239 -6.70 -4.14 -5.23
N ALA A 240 -7.77 -3.40 -4.99
CA ALA A 240 -8.30 -3.18 -3.64
C ALA A 240 -8.71 -4.48 -2.95
N LEU A 241 -9.33 -5.42 -3.69
CA LEU A 241 -9.63 -6.75 -3.16
C LEU A 241 -8.35 -7.49 -2.77
N MET A 242 -7.36 -7.57 -3.67
CA MET A 242 -6.10 -8.24 -3.41
C MET A 242 -5.31 -7.60 -2.26
N TRP A 243 -5.41 -6.28 -2.12
CA TRP A 243 -4.87 -5.54 -0.99
C TRP A 243 -5.51 -5.97 0.32
N GLY A 244 -6.84 -6.05 0.35
CA GLY A 244 -7.59 -6.57 1.51
C GLY A 244 -7.18 -8.00 1.87
N VAL A 245 -7.10 -8.90 0.89
CA VAL A 245 -6.66 -10.29 1.12
C VAL A 245 -5.23 -10.34 1.67
N GLY A 246 -4.29 -9.64 1.04
CA GLY A 246 -2.90 -9.59 1.49
C GLY A 246 -2.77 -9.02 2.90
N GLY A 247 -3.54 -7.97 3.22
CA GLY A 247 -3.54 -7.37 4.56
C GLY A 247 -4.17 -8.23 5.65
N ILE A 248 -5.14 -9.08 5.32
CA ILE A 248 -5.73 -10.04 6.26
C ILE A 248 -4.80 -11.22 6.50
N VAL A 249 -4.16 -11.75 5.45
CA VAL A 249 -3.36 -12.98 5.52
C VAL A 249 -1.92 -12.72 5.95
N GLY A 250 -1.35 -11.59 5.57
CA GLY A 250 0.06 -11.25 5.79
C GLY A 250 0.48 -11.26 7.26
N PRO A 251 -0.06 -10.35 8.11
CA PRO A 251 0.37 -10.22 9.49
C PRO A 251 0.20 -11.50 10.32
N PRO A 252 -0.92 -12.25 10.24
CA PRO A 252 -1.03 -13.54 10.92
C PRO A 252 0.00 -14.56 10.41
N GLY A 253 0.24 -14.64 9.10
CA GLY A 253 1.24 -15.55 8.53
C GLY A 253 2.65 -15.25 9.03
N ALA A 254 3.04 -13.98 9.03
CA ALA A 254 4.32 -13.52 9.57
C ALA A 254 4.41 -13.76 11.10
N GLY A 255 3.33 -13.50 11.84
CA GLY A 255 3.25 -13.73 13.28
C GLY A 255 3.40 -15.20 13.67
N VAL A 256 2.74 -16.12 12.94
CA VAL A 256 2.88 -17.57 13.14
C VAL A 256 4.33 -18.00 12.89
N LEU A 257 4.98 -17.50 11.84
CA LEU A 257 6.37 -17.84 11.59
C LEU A 257 7.29 -17.28 12.68
N MET A 258 7.02 -16.07 13.18
CA MET A 258 7.77 -15.50 14.31
C MET A 258 7.63 -16.31 15.60
N GLN A 259 6.48 -16.94 15.83
CA GLN A 259 6.30 -17.86 16.96
C GLN A 259 7.13 -19.14 16.79
N GLY A 260 7.29 -19.63 15.55
CA GLY A 260 8.01 -20.87 15.25
C GLY A 260 9.54 -20.73 15.26
N ILE A 261 10.08 -19.71 14.57
CA ILE A 261 11.54 -19.54 14.38
C ILE A 261 12.10 -18.29 15.08
N GLY A 262 11.31 -17.68 15.96
CA GLY A 262 11.68 -16.45 16.66
C GLY A 262 11.62 -15.20 15.77
N PRO A 263 12.28 -14.11 16.17
CA PRO A 263 12.15 -12.80 15.50
C PRO A 263 12.46 -12.81 14.00
N LEU A 264 13.34 -13.72 13.57
CA LEU A 264 13.71 -13.91 12.16
C LEU A 264 12.53 -14.29 11.26
N GLY A 265 11.40 -14.74 11.82
CA GLY A 265 10.19 -15.04 11.06
C GLY A 265 9.70 -13.87 10.21
N LEU A 266 9.80 -12.63 10.70
CA LEU A 266 9.35 -11.46 9.94
C LEU A 266 10.20 -11.22 8.67
N PRO A 267 11.54 -11.08 8.77
CA PRO A 267 12.42 -11.00 7.60
C PRO A 267 12.21 -12.14 6.59
N VAL A 268 12.06 -13.37 7.08
CA VAL A 268 11.91 -14.56 6.22
C VAL A 268 10.60 -14.51 5.44
N VAL A 269 9.48 -14.14 6.07
CA VAL A 269 8.20 -14.00 5.35
C VAL A 269 8.29 -12.90 4.29
N ILE A 270 8.85 -11.74 4.62
CA ILE A 270 8.97 -10.63 3.67
C ILE A 270 9.83 -11.05 2.47
N ALA A 271 11.02 -11.58 2.73
CA ALA A 271 11.92 -12.05 1.68
C ALA A 271 11.29 -13.17 0.83
N GLY A 272 10.54 -14.09 1.45
CA GLY A 272 9.85 -15.17 0.75
C GLY A 272 8.74 -14.66 -0.18
N LEU A 273 7.92 -13.72 0.29
CA LEU A 273 6.85 -13.12 -0.51
C LEU A 273 7.41 -12.30 -1.69
N ASP A 274 8.43 -11.49 -1.44
CA ASP A 274 9.11 -10.72 -2.48
C ASP A 274 9.83 -11.63 -3.48
N ALA A 275 10.44 -12.72 -3.03
CA ALA A 275 11.05 -13.71 -3.92
C ALA A 275 10.01 -14.34 -4.85
N VAL A 276 8.84 -14.73 -4.33
CA VAL A 276 7.73 -15.25 -5.15
C VAL A 276 7.30 -14.21 -6.20
N LEU A 277 7.18 -12.95 -5.81
CA LEU A 277 6.85 -11.86 -6.73
C LEU A 277 7.90 -11.70 -7.83
N VAL A 278 9.18 -11.64 -7.46
CA VAL A 278 10.29 -11.47 -8.41
C VAL A 278 10.37 -12.66 -9.38
N MET A 279 10.31 -13.89 -8.86
CA MET A 279 10.31 -15.09 -9.70
C MET A 279 9.14 -15.10 -10.68
N PHE A 280 7.94 -14.76 -10.22
CA PHE A 280 6.76 -14.72 -11.07
C PHE A 280 6.85 -13.61 -12.13
N ALA A 281 7.35 -12.42 -11.76
CA ALA A 281 7.55 -11.30 -12.67
C ALA A 281 8.57 -11.63 -13.76
N LEU A 282 9.69 -12.28 -13.39
CA LEU A 282 10.72 -12.72 -14.33
C LEU A 282 10.21 -13.85 -15.25
N TYR A 283 9.56 -14.86 -14.71
CA TYR A 283 8.95 -15.95 -15.49
C TYR A 283 7.97 -15.41 -16.54
N ARG A 284 7.08 -14.49 -16.16
CA ARG A 284 6.13 -13.92 -17.13
C ARG A 284 6.83 -13.05 -18.18
N SER A 285 7.95 -12.42 -17.84
CA SER A 285 8.73 -11.61 -18.78
C SER A 285 9.45 -12.46 -19.83
N SER A 286 9.93 -13.65 -19.47
CA SER A 286 10.58 -14.59 -20.40
C SER A 286 9.57 -15.25 -21.33
N VAL A 287 8.42 -15.70 -20.81
CA VAL A 287 7.36 -16.32 -21.63
C VAL A 287 6.84 -15.35 -22.70
N ARG A 288 6.70 -14.06 -22.38
CA ARG A 288 6.28 -13.03 -23.36
C ARG A 288 7.33 -12.66 -24.40
N ARG A 289 8.61 -12.91 -24.15
CA ARG A 289 9.68 -12.72 -25.15
C ARG A 289 9.80 -13.91 -26.10
N ALA A 290 9.31 -15.08 -25.68
CA ALA A 290 9.32 -16.31 -26.47
C ALA A 290 8.08 -16.49 -27.36
N SER A 291 7.01 -15.73 -27.10
CA SER A 291 5.77 -15.65 -27.91
C SER A 291 5.81 -14.47 -28.87
#